data_AF-A0A0R3T5H1-F1
#
_entry.id   AF-A0A0R3T5H1-F1
#
_cell.length_a   1.000
_cell.length_b   1.000
_cell.length_c   1.000
_cell.angle_alpha   90.00
_cell.angle_beta   90.00
_cell.angle_gamma   90.00
#
_symmetry.space_group_name_H-M   'P 1'
#
loop_
_entity.id
_entity.type
_entity.pdbx_description
1 polymer ?
#
loop_
_entity_poly.entity_id
_entity_poly.type
_entity_poly.pdbx_seq_one_letter_code
_entity_poly.pdbx_strand_id
1 'polypeptide(L)'
;MFAVTVESLYDCFYVISNNSSSDVDKLKAYQKILQGSKSGPNEKKLSSQFIGRFFKLFQAEQENSFNCLLDLCDDEDSNTRIQAVRDFQQICKAVPEFIPRVSDVLAQLVIAENVSESNGINNSLKSLLMMDPSSTLIGVFNQIVPSKSEIQRKNLLQFLMDCLKDIPEEKMTAELEEFIIEHLNNLFSDASFTEFVAVVTIMSSLKSLSTLLGRQKLVNMISSFVMEKMPTFDPQSVKSVELIQQAGKQIVRLLSKNVSAAKLLKYMLDNVVPSVLSVENPFQQRGILQLLTTFSSHPGDTFTSIPEDRRVQLLQPLYVALLTSLPELSTLTDEGDVHLKMSLPAFTIECILYTLLNLLKFCPTFLSASVQNESDAASQEGAARLHSLRHKAQYTARLIQSYKTPIVAELQASFQAEGGCSVKTADEVRRALANIEKMVRCIFRSKIESHCLHDVVLSWIEPSPPKAPATSSPTALTAGAKRRTSQQQGTSQTWSKRGRFQHLYRGNRRN
;
A
#
# COMPACT_ATOMS: atom_id res chain seq x y z
N MET A 1 11.72 51.01 30.79
CA MET A 1 10.55 50.57 30.00
C MET A 1 9.47 50.15 30.98
N PHE A 2 8.27 50.74 30.89
CA PHE A 2 7.15 50.27 31.71
C PHE A 2 6.81 48.84 31.28
N ALA A 3 6.81 47.91 32.23
CA ALA A 3 6.41 46.53 31.95
C ALA A 3 4.94 46.52 31.49
N VAL A 4 4.66 45.89 30.35
CA VAL A 4 3.28 45.67 29.91
C VAL A 4 2.66 44.66 30.86
N THR A 5 1.46 44.93 31.36
CA THR A 5 0.70 44.05 32.26
C THR A 5 -0.57 43.55 31.57
N VAL A 6 -1.12 42.42 32.03
CA VAL A 6 -2.41 41.87 31.57
C VAL A 6 -3.54 42.92 31.59
N GLU A 7 -3.66 43.70 32.67
CA GLU A 7 -4.66 44.77 32.79
C GLU A 7 -4.50 45.81 31.68
N SER A 8 -3.26 46.25 31.44
CA SER A 8 -2.97 47.23 30.40
C SER A 8 -3.24 46.72 28.98
N LEU A 9 -3.17 45.41 28.75
CA LEU A 9 -3.55 44.79 27.48
C LEU A 9 -5.07 44.79 27.30
N TYR A 10 -5.85 44.54 28.35
CA TYR A 10 -7.31 44.67 28.30
C TYR A 10 -7.75 46.12 28.02
N ASP A 11 -7.08 47.11 28.61
CA ASP A 11 -7.33 48.52 28.26
C ASP A 11 -7.11 48.78 26.76
N CYS A 12 -6.02 48.24 26.20
CA CYS A 12 -5.75 48.35 24.77
C CYS A 12 -6.86 47.69 23.94
N PHE A 13 -7.36 46.52 24.36
CA PHE A 13 -8.48 45.85 23.71
C PHE A 13 -9.73 46.73 23.68
N TYR A 14 -10.06 47.40 24.79
CA TYR A 14 -11.21 48.30 24.87
C TYR A 14 -11.05 49.51 23.95
N VAL A 15 -9.86 50.12 23.90
CA VAL A 15 -9.56 51.24 22.99
C VAL A 15 -9.75 50.82 21.52
N ILE A 16 -9.22 49.66 21.12
CA ILE A 16 -9.34 49.17 19.74
C ILE A 16 -10.80 48.83 19.39
N SER A 17 -11.52 48.21 20.31
CA SER A 17 -12.92 47.79 20.11
C SER A 17 -13.92 48.95 20.15
N ASN A 18 -13.52 50.10 20.71
CA ASN A 18 -14.39 51.26 20.82
C ASN A 18 -14.40 52.08 19.52
N ASN A 19 -15.57 52.16 18.88
CA ASN A 19 -15.77 52.90 17.63
C ASN A 19 -15.50 54.41 17.76
N SER A 20 -15.60 55.00 18.96
CA SER A 20 -15.32 56.43 19.17
C SER A 20 -13.84 56.76 19.37
N SER A 21 -12.96 55.76 19.49
CA SER A 21 -11.52 55.99 19.63
C SER A 21 -10.88 56.37 18.29
N SER A 22 -9.95 57.32 18.32
CA SER A 22 -9.24 57.77 17.12
C SER A 22 -8.33 56.69 16.55
N ASP A 23 -8.05 56.71 15.24
CA ASP A 23 -7.15 55.73 14.62
C ASP A 23 -5.73 55.79 15.20
N VAL A 24 -5.29 56.98 15.63
CA VAL A 24 -4.01 57.18 16.31
C VAL A 24 -3.96 56.47 17.66
N ASP A 25 -5.05 56.55 18.44
CA ASP A 25 -5.12 55.89 19.75
C ASP A 25 -5.22 54.36 19.59
N LYS A 26 -5.99 53.90 18.60
CA LYS A 26 -6.07 52.48 18.24
C LYS A 26 -4.72 51.92 17.80
N LEU A 27 -3.96 52.67 16.99
CA LEU A 27 -2.62 52.26 16.57
C LEU A 27 -1.65 52.16 17.75
N LYS A 28 -1.63 53.17 18.65
CA LYS A 28 -0.81 53.13 19.87
C LYS A 28 -1.18 51.97 20.78
N ALA A 29 -2.47 51.70 20.95
CA ALA A 29 -2.96 50.56 21.71
C ALA A 29 -2.49 49.23 21.09
N TYR A 30 -2.55 49.11 19.76
CA TYR A 30 -2.07 47.92 19.06
C TYR A 30 -0.56 47.74 19.19
N GLN A 31 0.24 48.80 19.04
CA GLN A 31 1.69 48.76 19.26
C GLN A 31 2.05 48.35 20.70
N LYS A 32 1.26 48.76 21.70
CA LYS A 32 1.42 48.28 23.08
C LYS A 32 1.06 46.81 23.24
N ILE A 33 0.06 46.32 22.52
CA ILE A 33 -0.24 44.88 22.43
C ILE A 33 0.97 44.12 21.86
N LEU A 34 1.60 44.62 20.79
CA LEU A 34 2.81 43.99 20.22
C LEU A 34 3.94 43.90 21.25
N GLN A 35 4.15 44.92 22.08
CA GLN A 35 5.15 44.89 23.16
C GLN A 35 4.85 43.82 24.24
N GLY A 36 3.58 43.45 24.41
CA GLY A 36 3.16 42.37 25.31
C GLY A 36 3.75 41.00 24.94
N SER A 37 4.08 40.76 23.66
CA SER A 37 4.73 39.52 23.20
C SER A 37 6.13 39.28 23.80
N LYS A 38 6.74 40.32 24.38
CA LYS A 38 8.08 40.28 25.00
C LYS A 38 8.03 40.34 26.53
N SER A 39 6.85 40.20 27.12
CA SER A 39 6.60 40.37 28.56
C SER A 39 6.47 39.02 29.29
N GLY A 40 5.66 38.93 30.34
CA GLY A 40 5.44 37.69 31.10
C GLY A 40 4.58 36.65 30.37
N PRO A 41 4.49 35.40 30.88
CA PRO A 41 3.78 34.31 30.21
C PRO A 41 2.30 34.60 29.91
N ASN A 42 1.61 35.29 30.82
CA ASN A 42 0.21 35.64 30.66
C ASN A 42 0.03 36.77 29.64
N GLU A 43 0.92 37.76 29.68
CA GLU A 43 0.95 38.88 28.74
C GLU A 43 1.26 38.40 27.32
N LYS A 44 2.19 37.45 27.16
CA LYS A 44 2.52 36.83 25.87
C LYS A 44 1.31 36.15 25.24
N LYS A 45 0.62 35.28 25.99
CA LYS A 45 -0.58 34.58 25.51
C LYS A 45 -1.71 35.52 25.17
N LEU A 46 -1.93 36.55 25.99
CA LEU A 46 -2.98 37.53 25.74
C LEU A 46 -2.64 38.44 24.54
N SER A 47 -1.38 38.85 24.43
CA SER A 47 -0.85 39.60 23.30
C SER A 47 -1.05 38.81 21.99
N SER A 48 -0.67 37.53 21.95
CA SER A 48 -0.88 36.63 20.81
C SER A 48 -2.34 36.64 20.32
N GLN A 49 -3.29 36.45 21.23
CA GLN A 49 -4.73 36.43 20.92
C GLN A 49 -5.20 37.77 20.35
N PHE A 50 -4.74 38.88 20.94
CA PHE A 50 -5.12 40.21 20.49
C PHE A 50 -4.48 40.57 19.15
N ILE A 51 -3.24 40.12 18.90
CA ILE A 51 -2.59 40.23 17.59
C ILE A 51 -3.45 39.54 16.54
N GLY A 52 -3.76 38.25 16.74
CA GLY A 52 -4.57 37.48 15.79
C GLY A 52 -5.98 38.07 15.56
N ARG A 53 -6.59 38.64 16.61
CA ARG A 53 -7.91 39.26 16.53
C ARG A 53 -7.96 40.56 15.74
N PHE A 54 -6.99 41.44 15.95
CA PHE A 54 -7.01 42.79 15.39
C PHE A 54 -6.14 42.96 14.15
N PHE A 55 -5.40 41.93 13.73
CA PHE A 55 -4.45 41.94 12.62
C PHE A 55 -4.95 42.66 11.36
N LYS A 56 -6.18 42.37 10.90
CA LYS A 56 -6.75 42.97 9.68
C LYS A 56 -7.00 44.47 9.76
N LEU A 57 -7.06 45.05 10.96
CA LEU A 57 -7.34 46.47 11.19
C LEU A 57 -6.09 47.35 11.00
N PHE A 58 -4.90 46.77 11.14
CA PHE A 58 -3.64 47.52 11.20
C PHE A 58 -2.69 47.08 10.10
N GLN A 59 -3.03 47.40 8.85
CA GLN A 59 -2.24 47.01 7.66
C GLN A 59 -0.76 47.41 7.77
N ALA A 60 -0.47 48.62 8.25
CA ALA A 60 0.90 49.12 8.42
C ALA A 60 1.74 48.35 9.46
N GLU A 61 1.09 47.61 10.37
CA GLU A 61 1.75 46.84 11.43
C GLU A 61 1.76 45.33 11.15
N GLN A 62 1.21 44.86 10.02
CA GLN A 62 1.07 43.42 9.74
C GLN A 62 2.40 42.66 9.78
N GLU A 63 3.48 43.23 9.24
CA GLU A 63 4.81 42.62 9.30
C GLU A 63 5.35 42.53 10.73
N ASN A 64 5.17 43.60 11.53
CA ASN A 64 5.57 43.59 12.93
C ASN A 64 4.76 42.57 13.74
N SER A 65 3.46 42.50 13.49
CA SER A 65 2.56 41.52 14.09
C SER A 65 2.94 40.08 13.73
N PHE A 66 3.28 39.84 12.46
CA PHE A 66 3.73 38.53 12.00
C PHE A 66 5.01 38.11 12.71
N ASN A 67 6.00 39.02 12.80
CA ASN A 67 7.26 38.77 13.50
C ASN A 67 7.05 38.52 15.00
N CYS A 68 6.14 39.25 15.66
CA CYS A 68 5.79 38.97 17.06
C CYS A 68 5.20 37.57 17.25
N LEU A 69 4.39 37.07 16.31
CA LEU A 69 3.86 35.71 16.40
C LEU A 69 4.93 34.64 16.09
N LEU A 70 5.88 34.93 15.20
CA LEU A 70 7.04 34.06 15.00
C LEU A 70 7.85 33.92 16.29
N ASP A 71 8.18 35.02 16.95
CA ASP A 71 8.88 35.03 18.24
C ASP A 71 8.14 34.17 19.29
N LEU A 72 6.81 34.19 19.28
CA LEU A 72 5.98 33.41 20.20
C LEU A 72 5.86 31.92 19.80
N CYS A 73 6.05 31.57 18.53
CA CYS A 73 6.16 30.18 18.08
C CYS A 73 7.48 29.53 18.53
N ASP A 74 8.50 30.32 18.87
CA ASP A 74 9.77 29.85 19.44
C ASP A 74 9.85 30.04 20.97
N ASP A 75 8.72 30.30 21.64
CA ASP A 75 8.69 30.51 23.10
C ASP A 75 8.99 29.23 23.89
N GLU A 76 9.63 29.36 25.06
CA GLU A 76 9.94 28.24 25.95
C GLU A 76 8.67 27.52 26.46
N ASP A 77 7.57 28.24 26.69
CA ASP A 77 6.30 27.64 27.13
C ASP A 77 5.51 27.09 25.94
N SER A 78 5.36 25.76 25.90
CA SER A 78 4.55 25.05 24.90
C SER A 78 3.12 25.60 24.75
N ASN A 79 2.51 26.11 25.82
CA ASN A 79 1.16 26.68 25.73
C ASN A 79 1.15 28.02 24.98
N THR A 80 2.23 28.80 25.08
CA THR A 80 2.42 30.03 24.31
C THR A 80 2.58 29.69 22.83
N ARG A 81 3.43 28.70 22.50
CA ARG A 81 3.61 28.23 21.11
C ARG A 81 2.31 27.72 20.49
N ILE A 82 1.55 26.90 21.22
CA ILE A 82 0.22 26.42 20.80
C ILE A 82 -0.74 27.58 20.53
N GLN A 83 -0.70 28.63 21.36
CA GLN A 83 -1.55 29.80 21.18
C GLN A 83 -1.13 30.60 19.94
N ALA A 84 0.16 30.82 19.71
CA ALA A 84 0.68 31.49 18.52
C ALA A 84 0.28 30.76 17.23
N VAL A 85 0.36 29.42 17.20
CA VAL A 85 -0.11 28.59 16.07
C VAL A 85 -1.60 28.82 15.77
N ARG A 86 -2.46 28.90 16.80
CA ARG A 86 -3.88 29.20 16.63
C ARG A 86 -4.12 30.61 16.10
N ASP A 87 -3.33 31.57 16.57
CA ASP A 87 -3.46 32.98 16.17
C ASP A 87 -2.95 33.20 14.72
N PHE A 88 -1.94 32.45 14.28
CA PHE A 88 -1.56 32.38 12.86
C PHE A 88 -2.70 31.86 11.98
N GLN A 89 -3.39 30.80 12.40
CA GLN A 89 -4.58 30.31 11.70
C GLN A 89 -5.69 31.39 11.68
N GLN A 90 -5.86 32.14 12.76
CA GLN A 90 -6.83 33.24 12.83
C GLN A 90 -6.49 34.37 11.87
N ILE A 91 -5.21 34.74 11.74
CA ILE A 91 -4.76 35.75 10.78
C ILE A 91 -5.10 35.31 9.37
N CYS A 92 -4.81 34.06 9.00
CA CYS A 92 -5.11 33.54 7.67
C CYS A 92 -6.61 33.61 7.32
N LYS A 93 -7.50 33.43 8.32
CA LYS A 93 -8.95 33.58 8.13
C LYS A 93 -9.36 35.03 7.84
N ALA A 94 -8.61 35.98 8.37
CA ALA A 94 -8.90 37.41 8.23
C ALA A 94 -8.21 38.04 7.01
N VAL A 95 -7.00 37.56 6.67
CA VAL A 95 -6.11 38.09 5.63
C VAL A 95 -5.46 36.90 4.90
N PRO A 96 -6.17 36.28 3.93
CA PRO A 96 -5.71 35.07 3.24
C PRO A 96 -4.37 35.20 2.51
N GLU A 97 -3.91 36.41 2.21
CA GLU A 97 -2.60 36.67 1.59
C GLU A 97 -1.43 36.13 2.43
N PHE A 98 -1.62 35.92 3.74
CA PHE A 98 -0.60 35.35 4.63
C PHE A 98 -0.56 33.81 4.61
N ILE A 99 -1.51 33.12 3.97
CA ILE A 99 -1.59 31.65 3.97
C ILE A 99 -0.28 30.99 3.50
N PRO A 100 0.37 31.38 2.37
CA PRO A 100 1.61 30.75 1.94
C PRO A 100 2.71 30.85 2.99
N ARG A 101 2.88 32.02 3.61
CA ARG A 101 3.94 32.30 4.58
C ARG A 101 3.67 31.60 5.91
N VAL A 102 2.42 31.60 6.38
CA VAL A 102 2.03 30.85 7.59
C VAL A 102 2.17 29.35 7.36
N SER A 103 1.77 28.84 6.18
CA SER A 103 1.91 27.42 5.87
C SER A 103 3.36 26.97 5.85
N ASP A 104 4.27 27.81 5.34
CA ASP A 104 5.71 27.55 5.38
C ASP A 104 6.23 27.44 6.83
N VAL A 105 5.87 28.40 7.68
CA VAL A 105 6.21 28.40 9.12
C VAL A 105 5.65 27.16 9.82
N LEU A 106 4.37 26.85 9.64
CA LEU A 106 3.76 25.69 10.28
C LEU A 106 4.38 24.38 9.78
N ALA A 107 4.77 24.30 8.49
CA ALA A 107 5.47 23.16 7.94
C ALA A 107 6.91 23.00 8.48
N GLN A 108 7.54 24.08 8.96
CA GLN A 108 8.79 24.00 9.73
C GLN A 108 8.56 23.39 11.12
N LEU A 109 7.46 23.75 11.78
CA LEU A 109 7.16 23.36 13.16
C LEU A 109 6.66 21.92 13.33
N VAL A 110 6.37 21.18 12.26
CA VAL A 110 5.84 19.79 12.34
C VAL A 110 6.73 18.78 13.05
N ILE A 111 7.96 19.17 13.40
CA ILE A 111 8.90 18.38 14.20
C ILE A 111 8.64 18.46 15.72
N ALA A 112 7.65 19.24 16.17
CA ALA A 112 7.33 19.40 17.58
C ALA A 112 7.11 18.05 18.29
N GLU A 113 7.86 17.82 19.38
CA GLU A 113 7.81 16.59 20.16
C GLU A 113 6.58 16.52 21.08
N ASN A 114 6.06 17.68 21.48
CA ASN A 114 4.85 17.75 22.31
C ASN A 114 3.62 17.36 21.47
N VAL A 115 2.90 16.33 21.91
CA VAL A 115 1.73 15.79 21.18
C VAL A 115 0.62 16.83 21.00
N SER A 116 0.35 17.65 22.01
CA SER A 116 -0.68 18.70 21.93
C SER A 116 -0.30 19.79 20.93
N GLU A 117 0.99 20.14 20.87
CA GLU A 117 1.55 21.10 19.93
C GLU A 117 1.53 20.56 18.50
N SER A 118 2.03 19.35 18.29
CA SER A 118 1.99 18.65 17.00
C SER A 118 0.56 18.54 16.46
N ASN A 119 -0.41 18.21 17.31
CA ASN A 119 -1.82 18.18 16.94
C ASN A 119 -2.34 19.58 16.57
N GLY A 120 -1.94 20.62 17.32
CA GLY A 120 -2.30 22.01 17.02
C GLY A 120 -1.77 22.47 15.66
N ILE A 121 -0.53 22.13 15.34
CA ILE A 121 0.12 22.45 14.05
C ILE A 121 -0.57 21.73 12.90
N ASN A 122 -0.78 20.41 13.01
CA ASN A 122 -1.45 19.62 11.98
C ASN A 122 -2.89 20.09 11.71
N ASN A 123 -3.65 20.42 12.77
CA ASN A 123 -5.00 20.95 12.62
C ASN A 123 -5.01 22.35 11.97
N SER A 124 -4.01 23.18 12.28
CA SER A 124 -3.87 24.50 11.67
C SER A 124 -3.52 24.39 10.19
N LEU A 125 -2.52 23.59 9.83
CA LEU A 125 -2.18 23.27 8.43
C LEU A 125 -3.38 22.70 7.67
N LYS A 126 -4.11 21.75 8.27
CA LYS A 126 -5.33 21.19 7.66
C LYS A 126 -6.39 22.27 7.43
N SER A 127 -6.57 23.19 8.38
CA SER A 127 -7.49 24.31 8.20
C SER A 127 -7.07 25.23 7.05
N LEU A 128 -5.78 25.53 6.93
CA LEU A 128 -5.27 26.34 5.81
C LEU A 128 -5.48 25.62 4.48
N LEU A 129 -5.19 24.32 4.43
CA LEU A 129 -5.41 23.48 3.26
C LEU A 129 -6.88 23.51 2.80
N MET A 130 -7.83 23.48 3.74
CA MET A 130 -9.26 23.56 3.41
C MET A 130 -9.68 24.96 2.96
N MET A 131 -8.97 26.02 3.37
CA MET A 131 -9.24 27.39 2.95
C MET A 131 -8.70 27.65 1.55
N ASP A 132 -7.40 27.46 1.36
CA ASP A 132 -6.69 27.65 0.10
C ASP A 132 -5.63 26.53 -0.07
N PRO A 133 -5.99 25.44 -0.77
CA PRO A 133 -5.07 24.33 -0.97
C PRO A 133 -3.79 24.71 -1.72
N SER A 134 -3.88 25.61 -2.71
CA SER A 134 -2.75 25.98 -3.56
C SER A 134 -1.68 26.70 -2.73
N SER A 135 -2.08 27.77 -2.06
CA SER A 135 -1.19 28.54 -1.18
C SER A 135 -0.60 27.71 -0.05
N THR A 136 -1.39 26.81 0.54
CA THR A 136 -0.92 25.93 1.62
C THR A 136 0.10 24.92 1.11
N LEU A 137 -0.17 24.27 -0.02
CA LEU A 137 0.74 23.28 -0.57
C LEU A 137 2.06 23.88 -1.04
N ILE A 138 2.09 25.14 -1.49
CA ILE A 138 3.35 25.87 -1.73
C ILE A 138 4.21 25.90 -0.46
N GLY A 139 3.66 26.30 0.68
CA GLY A 139 4.40 26.33 1.95
C GLY A 139 4.86 24.93 2.40
N VAL A 140 4.02 23.90 2.24
CA VAL A 140 4.41 22.52 2.56
C VAL A 140 5.53 22.02 1.65
N PHE A 141 5.44 22.27 0.34
CA PHE A 141 6.44 21.81 -0.61
C PHE A 141 7.77 22.56 -0.51
N ASN A 142 7.74 23.85 -0.16
CA ASN A 142 8.92 24.65 0.14
C ASN A 142 9.72 24.09 1.33
N GLN A 143 9.07 23.35 2.23
CA GLN A 143 9.74 22.71 3.35
C GLN A 143 10.17 21.28 3.04
N ILE A 144 9.30 20.46 2.44
CA ILE A 144 9.62 19.04 2.22
C ILE A 144 10.76 18.83 1.20
N VAL A 145 10.82 19.61 0.12
CA VAL A 145 11.77 19.40 -0.99
C VAL A 145 13.21 19.70 -0.57
N PRO A 146 13.54 20.87 0.01
CA PRO A 146 14.91 21.17 0.41
C PRO A 146 15.29 20.59 1.79
N SER A 147 14.33 20.09 2.57
CA SER A 147 14.64 19.62 3.93
C SER A 147 15.59 18.43 3.93
N LYS A 148 16.58 18.50 4.81
CA LYS A 148 17.52 17.41 5.12
C LYS A 148 17.06 16.58 6.32
N SER A 149 15.99 16.99 7.00
CA SER A 149 15.46 16.31 8.18
C SER A 149 14.52 15.19 7.75
N GLU A 150 14.93 13.94 7.95
CA GLU A 150 14.09 12.77 7.67
C GLU A 150 12.78 12.79 8.48
N ILE A 151 12.83 13.29 9.72
CA ILE A 151 11.65 13.39 10.60
C ILE A 151 10.67 14.42 10.03
N GLN A 152 11.16 15.59 9.61
CA GLN A 152 10.31 16.62 9.02
C GLN A 152 9.68 16.13 7.72
N ARG A 153 10.49 15.54 6.81
CA ARG A 153 9.99 14.97 5.54
C ARG A 153 8.94 13.90 5.78
N LYS A 154 9.20 12.97 6.71
CA LYS A 154 8.23 11.94 7.11
C LYS A 154 6.91 12.55 7.60
N ASN A 155 6.96 13.54 8.50
CA ASN A 155 5.77 14.16 9.06
C ASN A 155 4.96 14.92 7.99
N LEU A 156 5.62 15.63 7.07
CA LEU A 156 4.96 16.32 5.96
C LEU A 156 4.36 15.34 4.94
N LEU A 157 5.05 14.26 4.60
CA LEU A 157 4.48 13.20 3.74
C LEU A 157 3.27 12.55 4.40
N GLN A 158 3.31 12.31 5.72
CA GLN A 158 2.17 11.79 6.46
C GLN A 158 0.99 12.76 6.44
N PHE A 159 1.24 14.05 6.66
CA PHE A 159 0.23 15.10 6.52
C PHE A 159 -0.43 15.08 5.14
N LEU A 160 0.35 14.98 4.05
CA LEU A 160 -0.16 14.90 2.69
C LEU A 160 -1.04 13.65 2.46
N MET A 161 -0.58 12.47 2.91
CA MET A 161 -1.36 11.23 2.82
C MET A 161 -2.70 11.32 3.54
N ASP A 162 -2.74 11.99 4.69
CA ASP A 162 -3.93 12.08 5.51
C ASP A 162 -4.91 13.16 5.05
N CYS A 163 -4.42 14.26 4.47
CA CYS A 163 -5.25 15.45 4.22
C CYS A 163 -5.61 15.69 2.76
N LEU A 164 -4.84 15.18 1.77
CA LEU A 164 -5.13 15.46 0.36
C LEU A 164 -6.49 14.91 -0.10
N LYS A 165 -6.89 13.76 0.43
CA LYS A 165 -8.22 13.15 0.18
C LYS A 165 -9.39 13.96 0.75
N ASP A 166 -9.13 14.85 1.71
CA ASP A 166 -10.15 15.67 2.36
C ASP A 166 -10.41 16.98 1.59
N ILE A 167 -9.57 17.32 0.60
CA ILE A 167 -9.77 18.50 -0.24
C ILE A 167 -11.05 18.30 -1.08
N PRO A 168 -12.02 19.24 -1.03
CA PRO A 168 -13.21 19.16 -1.85
C PRO A 168 -12.87 19.06 -3.34
N GLU A 169 -13.60 18.23 -4.08
CA GLU A 169 -13.38 17.99 -5.51
C GLU A 169 -13.37 19.30 -6.33
N GLU A 170 -14.18 20.29 -5.94
CA GLU A 170 -14.24 21.62 -6.57
C GLU A 170 -12.93 22.41 -6.44
N LYS A 171 -12.15 22.17 -5.37
CA LYS A 171 -10.86 22.84 -5.13
C LYS A 171 -9.68 22.04 -5.68
N MET A 172 -9.85 20.75 -5.95
CA MET A 172 -8.85 19.91 -6.60
C MET A 172 -8.89 20.10 -8.12
N THR A 173 -8.44 21.27 -8.58
CA THR A 173 -8.36 21.61 -10.00
C THR A 173 -7.24 20.83 -10.70
N ALA A 174 -7.29 20.75 -12.04
CA ALA A 174 -6.23 20.10 -12.81
C ALA A 174 -4.85 20.78 -12.61
N GLU A 175 -4.83 22.10 -12.50
CA GLU A 175 -3.62 22.89 -12.24
C GLU A 175 -3.01 22.57 -10.87
N LEU A 176 -3.85 22.43 -9.83
CA LEU A 176 -3.38 22.04 -8.51
C LEU A 176 -2.84 20.61 -8.50
N GLU A 177 -3.52 19.70 -9.20
CA GLU A 177 -3.07 18.31 -9.31
C GLU A 177 -1.74 18.21 -10.07
N GLU A 178 -1.56 18.97 -11.14
CA GLU A 178 -0.31 19.07 -11.89
C GLU A 178 0.83 19.62 -11.02
N PHE A 179 0.57 20.68 -10.26
CA PHE A 179 1.51 21.24 -9.28
C PHE A 179 1.95 20.21 -8.23
N ILE A 180 1.01 19.43 -7.67
CA ILE A 180 1.33 18.35 -6.73
C ILE A 180 2.20 17.29 -7.39
N ILE A 181 1.86 16.87 -8.62
CA ILE A 181 2.61 15.84 -9.36
C ILE A 181 4.03 16.30 -9.65
N GLU A 182 4.23 17.56 -10.06
CA GLU A 182 5.55 18.12 -10.31
C GLU A 182 6.46 18.01 -9.08
N HIS A 183 5.96 18.45 -7.92
CA HIS A 183 6.74 18.40 -6.68
C HIS A 183 6.96 16.98 -6.18
N LEU A 184 5.98 16.08 -6.33
CA LEU A 184 6.15 14.66 -5.99
C LEU A 184 7.17 13.97 -6.90
N ASN A 185 7.28 14.35 -8.18
CA ASN A 185 8.33 13.80 -9.07
C ASN A 185 9.74 14.22 -8.62
N ASN A 186 9.90 15.46 -8.15
CA ASN A 186 11.17 15.93 -7.59
C ASN A 186 11.53 15.11 -6.34
N LEU A 187 10.58 14.93 -5.42
CA LEU A 187 10.77 14.10 -4.23
C LEU A 187 11.05 12.63 -4.58
N PHE A 188 10.40 12.10 -5.60
CA PHE A 188 10.54 10.71 -6.02
C PHE A 188 11.97 10.35 -6.45
N SER A 189 12.67 11.28 -7.12
CA SER A 189 14.03 11.05 -7.63
C SER A 189 15.07 10.86 -6.51
N ASP A 190 14.87 11.58 -5.40
CA ASP A 190 15.74 11.58 -4.22
C ASP A 190 15.12 10.85 -3.02
N ALA A 191 14.03 10.11 -3.23
CA ALA A 191 13.31 9.47 -2.14
C ALA A 191 14.16 8.36 -1.50
N SER A 192 14.23 8.38 -0.17
CA SER A 192 14.61 7.19 0.59
C SER A 192 13.56 6.10 0.45
N PHE A 193 13.87 4.89 0.92
CA PHE A 193 12.98 3.74 0.79
C PHE A 193 11.62 3.90 1.50
N THR A 194 11.62 4.55 2.67
CA THR A 194 10.41 4.81 3.44
C THR A 194 9.55 5.90 2.78
N GLU A 195 10.20 6.92 2.25
CA GLU A 195 9.54 8.02 1.54
C GLU A 195 8.98 7.58 0.20
N PHE A 196 9.68 6.70 -0.52
CA PHE A 196 9.24 6.13 -1.79
C PHE A 196 7.83 5.55 -1.68
N VAL A 197 7.55 4.77 -0.62
CA VAL A 197 6.22 4.20 -0.39
C VAL A 197 5.18 5.28 -0.16
N ALA A 198 5.49 6.31 0.62
CA ALA A 198 4.58 7.42 0.89
C ALA A 198 4.30 8.24 -0.39
N VAL A 199 5.33 8.61 -1.14
CA VAL A 199 5.23 9.36 -2.39
C VAL A 199 4.38 8.60 -3.41
N VAL A 200 4.64 7.31 -3.63
CA VAL A 200 3.84 6.49 -4.56
C VAL A 200 2.39 6.36 -4.09
N THR A 201 2.16 6.24 -2.78
CA THR A 201 0.81 6.17 -2.21
C THR A 201 0.06 7.47 -2.49
N ILE A 202 0.68 8.63 -2.24
CA ILE A 202 0.10 9.94 -2.54
C ILE A 202 -0.19 10.05 -4.04
N MET A 203 0.79 9.78 -4.90
CA MET A 203 0.62 9.83 -6.36
C MET A 203 -0.54 8.96 -6.85
N SER A 204 -0.68 7.75 -6.30
CA SER A 204 -1.76 6.83 -6.69
C SER A 204 -3.17 7.30 -6.31
N SER A 205 -3.27 8.21 -5.34
CA SER A 205 -4.54 8.81 -4.89
C SER A 205 -5.03 9.96 -5.77
N LEU A 206 -4.16 10.51 -6.63
CA LEU A 206 -4.47 11.61 -7.52
C LEU A 206 -5.29 11.11 -8.72
N LYS A 207 -6.31 11.86 -9.13
CA LYS A 207 -7.29 11.43 -10.14
C LYS A 207 -6.65 11.14 -11.49
N SER A 208 -5.80 12.02 -11.99
CA SER A 208 -5.05 11.87 -13.24
C SER A 208 -4.18 10.60 -13.24
N LEU A 209 -3.57 10.26 -12.11
CA LEU A 209 -2.73 9.07 -11.93
C LEU A 209 -3.52 7.80 -11.60
N SER A 210 -4.80 7.92 -11.22
CA SER A 210 -5.73 6.79 -11.04
C SER A 210 -6.30 6.28 -12.38
N THR A 211 -6.21 7.07 -13.45
CA THR A 211 -6.65 6.68 -14.80
C THR A 211 -5.84 5.50 -15.35
N LEU A 212 -6.32 4.87 -16.44
CA LEU A 212 -5.58 3.78 -17.08
C LEU A 212 -4.16 4.20 -17.51
N LEU A 213 -4.06 5.35 -18.19
CA LEU A 213 -2.79 5.89 -18.66
C LEU A 213 -1.92 6.38 -17.49
N GLY A 214 -2.54 7.02 -16.49
CA GLY A 214 -1.89 7.48 -15.28
C GLY A 214 -1.24 6.34 -14.48
N ARG A 215 -1.99 5.24 -14.26
CA ARG A 215 -1.46 4.04 -13.58
C ARG A 215 -0.31 3.42 -14.36
N GLN A 216 -0.40 3.34 -15.69
CA GLN A 216 0.71 2.84 -16.51
C GLN A 216 1.94 3.75 -16.44
N LYS A 217 1.76 5.08 -16.43
CA LYS A 217 2.85 6.05 -16.20
C LYS A 217 3.52 5.82 -14.85
N LEU A 218 2.73 5.65 -13.79
CA LEU A 218 3.24 5.40 -12.43
C LEU A 218 3.98 4.06 -12.33
N VAL A 219 3.45 2.97 -12.92
CA VAL A 219 4.14 1.67 -13.00
C VAL A 219 5.48 1.80 -13.72
N ASN A 220 5.53 2.55 -14.83
CA ASN A 220 6.77 2.77 -15.58
C ASN A 220 7.80 3.58 -14.77
N MET A 221 7.35 4.58 -14.02
CA MET A 221 8.20 5.38 -13.14
C MET A 221 8.80 4.53 -12.02
N ILE A 222 7.98 3.73 -11.32
CA ILE A 222 8.44 2.80 -10.28
C ILE A 222 9.41 1.76 -10.87
N SER A 223 9.11 1.22 -12.04
CA SER A 223 10.00 0.25 -12.71
C SER A 223 11.36 0.86 -13.01
N SER A 224 11.38 2.11 -13.51
CA SER A 224 12.62 2.82 -13.84
C SER A 224 13.44 3.14 -12.58
N PHE A 225 12.77 3.54 -11.49
CA PHE A 225 13.41 3.76 -10.19
C PHE A 225 14.14 2.51 -9.69
N VAL A 226 13.47 1.34 -9.74
CA VAL A 226 14.10 0.07 -9.33
C VAL A 226 15.32 -0.24 -10.20
N MET A 227 15.20 -0.09 -11.51
CA MET A 227 16.29 -0.39 -12.45
C MET A 227 17.49 0.56 -12.29
N GLU A 228 17.26 1.82 -11.93
CA GLU A 228 18.31 2.81 -11.69
C GLU A 228 19.01 2.59 -10.35
N LYS A 229 18.25 2.41 -9.25
CA LYS A 229 18.80 2.22 -7.90
C LYS A 229 19.37 0.82 -7.68
N MET A 230 18.94 -0.15 -8.49
CA MET A 230 19.38 -1.54 -8.42
C MET A 230 19.60 -2.09 -9.84
N PRO A 231 20.70 -1.71 -10.51
CA PRO A 231 21.02 -2.27 -11.84
C PRO A 231 21.34 -3.77 -11.77
N THR A 232 21.97 -4.21 -10.67
CA THR A 232 22.28 -5.61 -10.37
C THR A 232 21.59 -6.03 -9.08
N PHE A 233 20.94 -7.19 -9.08
CA PHE A 233 20.32 -7.73 -7.87
C PHE A 233 21.33 -8.54 -7.06
N ASP A 234 21.51 -8.14 -5.80
CA ASP A 234 22.30 -8.87 -4.82
C ASP A 234 21.35 -9.60 -3.84
N PRO A 235 21.32 -10.95 -3.85
CA PRO A 235 20.43 -11.74 -2.99
C PRO A 235 20.78 -11.67 -1.50
N GLN A 236 22.00 -11.23 -1.14
CA GLN A 236 22.45 -11.11 0.24
C GLN A 236 22.21 -9.70 0.81
N SER A 237 21.97 -8.73 -0.06
CA SER A 237 21.69 -7.36 0.37
C SER A 237 20.22 -7.19 0.76
N VAL A 238 19.99 -6.95 2.05
CA VAL A 238 18.67 -6.60 2.60
C VAL A 238 18.04 -5.44 1.81
N LYS A 239 18.84 -4.44 1.43
CA LYS A 239 18.36 -3.28 0.66
C LYS A 239 17.83 -3.67 -0.72
N SER A 240 18.53 -4.54 -1.45
CA SER A 240 18.11 -5.02 -2.78
C SER A 240 16.80 -5.80 -2.71
N VAL A 241 16.71 -6.70 -1.73
CA VAL A 241 15.53 -7.53 -1.47
C VAL A 241 14.32 -6.70 -1.04
N GLU A 242 14.52 -5.73 -0.14
CA GLU A 242 13.46 -4.85 0.32
C GLU A 242 12.96 -3.91 -0.78
N LEU A 243 13.89 -3.34 -1.58
CA LEU A 243 13.58 -2.45 -2.69
C LEU A 243 12.62 -3.10 -3.67
N ILE A 244 12.97 -4.29 -4.18
CA ILE A 244 12.14 -4.99 -5.15
C ILE A 244 10.79 -5.39 -4.57
N GLN A 245 10.77 -5.80 -3.30
CA GLN A 245 9.54 -6.21 -2.65
C GLN A 245 8.56 -5.06 -2.46
N GLN A 246 9.01 -3.90 -1.97
CA GLN A 246 8.10 -2.77 -1.75
C GLN A 246 7.68 -2.12 -3.07
N ALA A 247 8.62 -1.90 -3.99
CA ALA A 247 8.28 -1.39 -5.32
C ALA A 247 7.29 -2.33 -6.04
N GLY A 248 7.51 -3.64 -5.93
CA GLY A 248 6.61 -4.62 -6.50
C GLY A 248 5.23 -4.61 -5.85
N LYS A 249 5.15 -4.51 -4.51
CA LYS A 249 3.86 -4.36 -3.79
C LYS A 249 3.09 -3.12 -4.23
N GLN A 250 3.77 -2.00 -4.48
CA GLN A 250 3.12 -0.80 -5.00
C GLN A 250 2.61 -1.01 -6.43
N ILE A 251 3.43 -1.60 -7.32
CA ILE A 251 3.02 -1.90 -8.68
C ILE A 251 1.80 -2.83 -8.72
N VAL A 252 1.77 -3.89 -7.90
CA VAL A 252 0.65 -4.85 -7.87
C VAL A 252 -0.69 -4.14 -7.66
N ARG A 253 -0.74 -3.09 -6.83
CA ARG A 253 -1.97 -2.30 -6.59
C ARG A 253 -2.44 -1.52 -7.81
N LEU A 254 -1.54 -1.24 -8.75
CA LEU A 254 -1.82 -0.45 -9.96
C LEU A 254 -2.19 -1.32 -11.17
N LEU A 255 -1.87 -2.63 -11.13
CA LEU A 255 -2.09 -3.54 -12.26
C LEU A 255 -3.57 -3.74 -12.59
N SER A 256 -3.82 -4.04 -13.87
CA SER A 256 -5.11 -4.52 -14.36
C SER A 256 -4.89 -5.22 -15.70
N LYS A 257 -5.94 -5.74 -16.32
CA LYS A 257 -5.85 -6.33 -17.68
C LYS A 257 -5.13 -5.46 -18.72
N ASN A 258 -5.20 -4.13 -18.56
CA ASN A 258 -4.65 -3.15 -19.48
C ASN A 258 -3.49 -2.33 -18.88
N VAL A 259 -3.05 -2.63 -17.65
CA VAL A 259 -1.90 -1.99 -17.00
C VAL A 259 -0.93 -3.08 -16.60
N SER A 260 0.28 -3.03 -17.15
CA SER A 260 1.27 -4.10 -17.04
C SER A 260 2.60 -3.60 -16.48
N ALA A 261 3.30 -4.49 -15.77
CA ALA A 261 4.65 -4.27 -15.27
C ALA A 261 5.71 -4.86 -16.21
N ALA A 262 5.48 -4.81 -17.51
CA ALA A 262 6.28 -5.52 -18.52
C ALA A 262 7.79 -5.24 -18.44
N LYS A 263 8.16 -3.97 -18.20
CA LYS A 263 9.57 -3.56 -18.02
C LYS A 263 10.21 -4.20 -16.79
N LEU A 264 9.51 -4.16 -15.64
CA LEU A 264 10.00 -4.77 -14.41
C LEU A 264 10.01 -6.30 -14.50
N LEU A 265 9.01 -6.92 -15.15
CA LEU A 265 9.00 -8.36 -15.42
C LEU A 265 10.25 -8.79 -16.20
N LYS A 266 10.57 -8.10 -17.29
CA LYS A 266 11.79 -8.34 -18.06
C LYS A 266 13.03 -8.21 -17.19
N TYR A 267 13.13 -7.11 -16.44
CA TYR A 267 14.26 -6.87 -15.53
C TYR A 267 14.41 -7.99 -14.49
N MET A 268 13.30 -8.45 -13.89
CA MET A 268 13.32 -9.55 -12.91
C MET A 268 13.80 -10.86 -13.51
N LEU A 269 13.33 -11.21 -14.72
CA LEU A 269 13.78 -12.42 -15.42
C LEU A 269 15.28 -12.38 -15.73
N ASP A 270 15.81 -11.22 -16.13
CA ASP A 270 17.22 -11.04 -16.49
C ASP A 270 18.15 -10.95 -15.28
N ASN A 271 17.77 -10.20 -14.24
CA ASN A 271 18.70 -9.79 -13.17
C ASN A 271 18.41 -10.43 -11.82
N VAL A 272 17.16 -10.78 -11.53
CA VAL A 272 16.74 -11.24 -10.19
C VAL A 272 16.63 -12.76 -10.14
N VAL A 273 15.95 -13.35 -11.12
CA VAL A 273 15.72 -14.80 -11.21
C VAL A 273 17.02 -15.63 -11.18
N PRO A 274 18.13 -15.22 -11.84
CA PRO A 274 19.37 -16.01 -11.80
C PRO A 274 19.91 -16.29 -10.39
N SER A 275 19.66 -15.41 -9.42
CA SER A 275 20.16 -15.50 -8.04
C SER A 275 19.07 -15.54 -6.98
N VAL A 276 17.79 -15.64 -7.36
CA VAL A 276 16.64 -15.63 -6.42
C VAL A 276 16.67 -16.80 -5.44
N LEU A 277 17.20 -17.95 -5.84
CA LEU A 277 17.34 -19.12 -4.99
C LEU A 277 18.37 -18.93 -3.87
N SER A 278 19.27 -17.96 -4.01
CA SER A 278 20.31 -17.65 -3.03
C SER A 278 19.86 -16.69 -1.93
N VAL A 279 18.63 -16.18 -1.97
CA VAL A 279 18.07 -15.32 -0.90
C VAL A 279 17.91 -16.16 0.37
N GLU A 280 18.60 -15.78 1.45
CA GLU A 280 18.68 -16.57 2.69
C GLU A 280 17.33 -16.72 3.38
N ASN A 281 16.55 -15.63 3.44
CA ASN A 281 15.26 -15.63 4.15
C ASN A 281 14.14 -16.20 3.24
N PRO A 282 13.49 -17.33 3.63
CA PRO A 282 12.46 -17.98 2.81
C PRO A 282 11.20 -17.10 2.60
N PHE A 283 10.84 -16.25 3.55
CA PHE A 283 9.73 -15.30 3.40
C PHE A 283 10.04 -14.24 2.36
N GLN A 284 11.27 -13.73 2.37
CA GLN A 284 11.70 -12.72 1.41
C GLN A 284 11.78 -13.29 -0.01
N GLN A 285 12.39 -14.47 -0.15
CA GLN A 285 12.42 -15.21 -1.41
C GLN A 285 11.00 -15.45 -1.94
N ARG A 286 10.10 -15.95 -1.09
CA ARG A 286 8.69 -16.17 -1.44
C ARG A 286 8.03 -14.87 -1.93
N GLY A 287 8.23 -13.76 -1.23
CA GLY A 287 7.66 -12.47 -1.62
C GLY A 287 8.12 -12.01 -3.02
N ILE A 288 9.39 -12.19 -3.37
CA ILE A 288 9.92 -11.86 -4.70
C ILE A 288 9.27 -12.74 -5.77
N LEU A 289 9.17 -14.04 -5.53
CA LEU A 289 8.59 -15.00 -6.47
C LEU A 289 7.08 -14.79 -6.68
N GLN A 290 6.34 -14.38 -5.64
CA GLN A 290 4.93 -14.00 -5.75
C GLN A 290 4.74 -12.76 -6.63
N LEU A 291 5.64 -11.77 -6.52
CA LEU A 291 5.63 -10.58 -7.39
C LEU A 291 5.90 -10.96 -8.84
N LEU A 292 6.94 -11.76 -9.09
CA LEU A 292 7.26 -12.28 -10.43
C LEU A 292 6.05 -13.00 -11.05
N THR A 293 5.43 -13.89 -10.28
CA THR A 293 4.25 -14.65 -10.72
C THR A 293 3.10 -13.70 -11.08
N THR A 294 2.84 -12.69 -10.25
CA THR A 294 1.78 -11.70 -10.46
C THR A 294 2.03 -10.85 -11.71
N PHE A 295 3.28 -10.46 -11.96
CA PHE A 295 3.66 -9.71 -13.16
C PHE A 295 3.56 -10.56 -14.42
N SER A 296 3.87 -11.86 -14.33
CA SER A 296 3.71 -12.78 -15.46
C SER A 296 2.26 -12.88 -15.94
N SER A 297 1.27 -12.73 -15.04
CA SER A 297 -0.15 -12.72 -15.39
C SER A 297 -0.56 -11.48 -16.19
N HIS A 298 0.25 -10.42 -16.15
CA HIS A 298 0.04 -9.15 -16.85
C HIS A 298 1.32 -8.76 -17.62
N PRO A 299 1.75 -9.55 -18.62
CA PRO A 299 3.05 -9.40 -19.26
C PRO A 299 3.12 -8.17 -20.16
N GLY A 300 1.97 -7.69 -20.66
CA GLY A 300 1.84 -6.46 -21.45
C GLY A 300 2.47 -6.53 -22.85
N ASP A 301 2.20 -5.49 -23.66
CA ASP A 301 2.67 -5.41 -25.05
C ASP A 301 4.20 -5.27 -25.16
N THR A 302 4.84 -4.69 -24.15
CA THR A 302 6.29 -4.56 -24.12
C THR A 302 6.99 -5.92 -23.98
N PHE A 303 6.37 -6.92 -23.33
CA PHE A 303 6.94 -8.27 -23.27
C PHE A 303 6.69 -9.04 -24.57
N THR A 304 5.50 -8.90 -25.16
CA THR A 304 5.14 -9.60 -26.41
C THR A 304 5.93 -9.09 -27.62
N SER A 305 6.32 -7.82 -27.62
CA SER A 305 7.16 -7.21 -28.67
C SER A 305 8.64 -7.59 -28.61
N ILE A 306 9.11 -8.25 -27.54
CA ILE A 306 10.50 -8.74 -27.45
C ILE A 306 10.71 -9.85 -28.50
N PRO A 307 11.81 -9.86 -29.27
CA PRO A 307 12.10 -10.95 -30.22
C PRO A 307 12.11 -12.32 -29.56
N GLU A 308 11.68 -13.37 -30.27
CA GLU A 308 11.53 -14.72 -29.73
C GLU A 308 12.82 -15.27 -29.09
N ASP A 309 13.96 -15.13 -29.76
CA ASP A 309 15.26 -15.55 -29.24
C ASP A 309 15.59 -14.91 -27.88
N ARG A 310 15.25 -13.63 -27.72
CA ARG A 310 15.47 -12.91 -26.46
C ARG A 310 14.50 -13.38 -25.39
N ARG A 311 13.26 -13.74 -25.74
CA ARG A 311 12.31 -14.32 -24.78
C ARG A 311 12.77 -15.71 -24.33
N VAL A 312 13.35 -16.53 -25.22
CA VAL A 312 13.98 -17.82 -24.84
C VAL A 312 15.10 -17.60 -23.83
N GLN A 313 15.98 -16.62 -24.07
CA GLN A 313 17.04 -16.26 -23.11
C GLN A 313 16.49 -15.80 -21.75
N LEU A 314 15.39 -15.04 -21.74
CA LEU A 314 14.71 -14.61 -20.50
C LEU A 314 14.11 -15.77 -19.70
N LEU A 315 13.62 -16.81 -20.38
CA LEU A 315 13.03 -17.99 -19.73
C LEU A 315 14.08 -19.00 -19.24
N GLN A 316 15.30 -18.96 -19.78
CA GLN A 316 16.35 -19.91 -19.42
C GLN A 316 16.72 -19.88 -17.92
N PRO A 317 16.97 -18.71 -17.27
CA PRO A 317 17.22 -18.67 -15.83
C PRO A 317 16.06 -19.23 -15.00
N LEU A 318 14.82 -18.98 -15.43
CA LEU A 318 13.62 -19.47 -14.76
C LEU A 318 13.54 -21.00 -14.83
N TYR A 319 13.87 -21.58 -15.99
CA TYR A 319 13.93 -23.01 -16.19
C TYR A 319 15.04 -23.67 -15.35
N VAL A 320 16.23 -23.06 -15.31
CA VAL A 320 17.34 -23.55 -14.47
C VAL A 320 16.95 -23.53 -13.00
N ALA A 321 16.40 -22.41 -12.51
CA ALA A 321 15.92 -22.30 -11.12
C ALA A 321 14.84 -23.34 -10.79
N LEU A 322 13.94 -23.64 -11.73
CA LEU A 322 12.97 -24.72 -11.58
C LEU A 322 13.65 -26.07 -11.41
N LEU A 323 14.56 -26.44 -12.31
CA LEU A 323 15.24 -27.74 -12.26
C LEU A 323 16.09 -27.92 -10.99
N THR A 324 16.69 -26.85 -10.48
CA THR A 324 17.44 -26.84 -9.21
C THR A 324 16.49 -27.01 -8.02
N SER A 325 15.27 -26.48 -8.09
CA SER A 325 14.27 -26.60 -7.03
C SER A 325 13.56 -27.96 -7.00
N LEU A 326 13.59 -28.72 -8.11
CA LEU A 326 12.95 -30.03 -8.20
C LEU A 326 13.91 -31.15 -7.74
N PRO A 327 13.45 -32.06 -6.87
CA PRO A 327 14.27 -33.16 -6.34
C PRO A 327 14.76 -34.11 -7.43
N GLU A 328 15.95 -34.69 -7.22
CA GLU A 328 16.55 -35.72 -8.07
C GLU A 328 16.42 -37.12 -7.45
N LEU A 329 16.48 -38.15 -8.29
CA LEU A 329 16.31 -39.55 -7.88
C LEU A 329 17.53 -40.11 -7.10
N SER A 330 18.62 -39.35 -6.96
CA SER A 330 19.97 -39.83 -6.67
C SER A 330 20.37 -39.93 -5.19
N THR A 331 19.45 -40.23 -4.26
CA THR A 331 19.83 -40.59 -2.86
C THR A 331 19.42 -42.02 -2.48
N LEU A 332 19.17 -42.88 -3.46
CA LEU A 332 18.89 -44.30 -3.25
C LEU A 332 20.14 -45.14 -3.50
N THR A 333 21.16 -44.92 -2.69
CA THR A 333 22.14 -45.98 -2.40
C THR A 333 22.20 -46.14 -0.89
N ASP A 334 21.94 -47.38 -0.50
CA ASP A 334 22.01 -47.99 0.83
C ASP A 334 20.79 -47.84 1.74
N GLU A 335 20.17 -49.00 1.93
CA GLU A 335 19.17 -49.28 2.96
C GLU A 335 19.72 -48.88 4.33
N GLY A 336 19.01 -47.99 5.04
CA GLY A 336 19.27 -47.82 6.47
C GLY A 336 19.32 -46.40 7.02
N ASP A 337 18.84 -45.36 6.33
CA ASP A 337 18.65 -44.05 6.97
C ASP A 337 17.41 -43.30 6.44
N VAL A 338 16.24 -43.70 6.97
CA VAL A 338 14.93 -43.08 6.67
C VAL A 338 14.77 -41.79 7.50
N HIS A 339 15.74 -40.90 7.38
CA HIS A 339 15.58 -39.48 7.69
C HIS A 339 16.04 -38.67 6.47
N LEU A 340 15.42 -38.96 5.32
CA LEU A 340 15.34 -38.00 4.22
C LEU A 340 14.81 -36.70 4.82
N LYS A 341 15.69 -35.72 5.01
CA LYS A 341 15.34 -34.33 5.28
C LYS A 341 14.69 -33.81 4.01
N MET A 342 13.44 -34.21 3.79
CA MET A 342 12.72 -34.11 2.52
C MET A 342 12.13 -32.71 2.39
N SER A 343 13.02 -31.73 2.38
CA SER A 343 12.66 -30.32 2.27
C SER A 343 12.27 -30.03 0.83
N LEU A 344 10.96 -30.04 0.54
CA LEU A 344 10.43 -29.65 -0.75
C LEU A 344 10.05 -28.16 -0.72
N PRO A 345 10.68 -27.27 -1.51
CA PRO A 345 10.38 -25.84 -1.49
C PRO A 345 9.09 -25.55 -2.29
N ALA A 346 7.94 -25.92 -1.71
CA ALA A 346 6.64 -25.92 -2.39
C ALA A 346 6.27 -24.55 -2.97
N PHE A 347 6.46 -23.46 -2.23
CA PHE A 347 6.15 -22.11 -2.72
C PHE A 347 7.03 -21.68 -3.89
N THR A 348 8.32 -22.02 -3.84
CA THR A 348 9.28 -21.73 -4.90
C THR A 348 8.91 -22.48 -6.18
N ILE A 349 8.62 -23.77 -6.07
CA ILE A 349 8.19 -24.60 -7.20
C ILE A 349 6.87 -24.07 -7.77
N GLU A 350 5.86 -23.78 -6.94
CA GLU A 350 4.58 -23.25 -7.41
C GLU A 350 4.75 -21.96 -8.22
N CYS A 351 5.48 -20.97 -7.67
CA CYS A 351 5.66 -19.68 -8.31
C CYS A 351 6.44 -19.78 -9.63
N ILE A 352 7.58 -20.47 -9.61
CA ILE A 352 8.44 -20.62 -10.79
C ILE A 352 7.73 -21.41 -11.88
N LEU A 353 7.08 -22.52 -11.51
CA LEU A 353 6.37 -23.37 -12.46
C LEU A 353 5.17 -22.65 -13.08
N TYR A 354 4.38 -21.92 -12.28
CA TYR A 354 3.28 -21.13 -12.80
C TYR A 354 3.80 -20.04 -13.74
N THR A 355 4.82 -19.27 -13.33
CA THR A 355 5.42 -18.20 -14.13
C THR A 355 5.89 -18.75 -15.47
N LEU A 356 6.63 -19.86 -15.48
CA LEU A 356 7.14 -20.49 -16.69
C LEU A 356 5.97 -20.88 -17.62
N LEU A 357 5.03 -21.69 -17.12
CA LEU A 357 3.89 -22.17 -17.91
C LEU A 357 3.04 -21.03 -18.46
N ASN A 358 2.86 -19.96 -17.69
CA ASN A 358 2.07 -18.80 -18.10
C ASN A 358 2.77 -17.98 -19.20
N LEU A 359 4.10 -17.92 -19.20
CA LEU A 359 4.88 -17.21 -20.23
C LEU A 359 5.11 -18.04 -21.50
N LEU A 360 4.99 -19.38 -21.45
CA LEU A 360 5.12 -20.25 -22.62
C LEU A 360 4.14 -19.92 -23.75
N LYS A 361 2.99 -19.33 -23.45
CA LYS A 361 2.03 -18.89 -24.48
C LYS A 361 2.62 -17.87 -25.46
N PHE A 362 3.70 -17.17 -25.07
CA PHE A 362 4.44 -16.25 -25.92
C PHE A 362 5.72 -16.85 -26.52
N CYS A 363 6.14 -18.04 -26.05
CA CYS A 363 7.35 -18.74 -26.48
C CYS A 363 7.09 -20.26 -26.54
N PRO A 364 6.21 -20.73 -27.44
CA PRO A 364 5.81 -22.13 -27.47
C PRO A 364 6.97 -23.07 -27.84
N THR A 365 7.98 -22.56 -28.54
CA THR A 365 9.22 -23.26 -28.92
C THR A 365 10.12 -23.58 -27.72
N PHE A 366 9.96 -22.89 -26.58
CA PHE A 366 10.80 -23.09 -25.40
C PHE A 366 10.64 -24.48 -24.79
N LEU A 367 9.41 -25.02 -24.75
CA LEU A 367 9.09 -26.40 -24.38
C LEU A 367 8.23 -27.04 -25.47
N SER A 368 8.84 -27.86 -26.32
CA SER A 368 8.18 -28.54 -27.45
C SER A 368 8.01 -30.04 -27.17
N ALA A 369 6.81 -30.58 -27.43
CA ALA A 369 6.54 -32.02 -27.28
C ALA A 369 6.87 -32.84 -28.54
N SER A 370 6.99 -32.20 -29.69
CA SER A 370 7.28 -32.83 -30.97
C SER A 370 8.32 -32.00 -31.71
N VAL A 371 9.36 -32.67 -32.24
CA VAL A 371 10.29 -32.08 -33.22
C VAL A 371 9.57 -32.09 -34.56
N GLN A 372 9.15 -30.92 -35.05
CA GLN A 372 8.43 -30.83 -36.32
C GLN A 372 9.35 -31.08 -37.53
N ASN A 373 10.64 -30.73 -37.42
CA ASN A 373 11.70 -30.96 -38.42
C ASN A 373 13.04 -31.31 -37.74
N GLU A 374 13.76 -32.34 -38.21
CA GLU A 374 15.05 -32.75 -37.62
C GLU A 374 16.18 -31.70 -37.76
N SER A 375 16.01 -30.68 -38.59
CA SER A 375 16.98 -29.59 -38.79
C SER A 375 16.74 -28.35 -37.92
N ASP A 376 15.65 -28.30 -37.16
CA ASP A 376 15.33 -27.15 -36.30
C ASP A 376 15.94 -27.33 -34.90
N ALA A 377 17.13 -26.74 -34.73
CA ALA A 377 17.88 -26.78 -33.47
C ALA A 377 17.08 -26.24 -32.27
N ALA A 378 16.24 -25.23 -32.47
CA ALA A 378 15.43 -24.64 -31.39
C ALA A 378 14.35 -25.62 -30.91
N SER A 379 13.72 -26.33 -31.85
CA SER A 379 12.74 -27.38 -31.53
C SER A 379 13.37 -28.59 -30.84
N GLN A 380 14.59 -28.98 -31.19
CA GLN A 380 15.32 -30.06 -30.52
C GLN A 380 15.70 -29.67 -29.08
N GLU A 381 16.19 -28.45 -28.88
CA GLU A 381 16.54 -27.96 -27.55
C GLU A 381 15.30 -27.83 -26.66
N GLY A 382 14.18 -27.36 -27.21
CA GLY A 382 12.89 -27.33 -26.52
C GLY A 382 12.39 -28.71 -26.09
N ALA A 383 12.60 -29.73 -26.92
CA ALA A 383 12.23 -31.11 -26.60
C ALA A 383 13.13 -31.71 -25.52
N ALA A 384 14.43 -31.43 -25.57
CA ALA A 384 15.38 -31.82 -24.53
C ALA A 384 15.02 -31.17 -23.17
N ARG A 385 14.71 -29.87 -23.16
CA ARG A 385 14.25 -29.15 -21.96
C ARG A 385 12.98 -29.78 -21.38
N LEU A 386 12.00 -30.09 -22.23
CA LEU A 386 10.74 -30.69 -21.79
C LEU A 386 10.93 -32.10 -21.24
N HIS A 387 11.79 -32.91 -21.85
CA HIS A 387 12.10 -34.26 -21.38
C HIS A 387 12.71 -34.23 -19.97
N SER A 388 13.74 -33.42 -19.75
CA SER A 388 14.39 -33.27 -18.43
C SER A 388 13.42 -32.76 -17.37
N LEU A 389 12.55 -31.81 -17.73
CA LEU A 389 11.53 -31.30 -16.81
C LEU A 389 10.51 -32.38 -16.43
N ARG A 390 10.01 -33.15 -17.40
CA ARG A 390 9.03 -34.22 -17.17
C ARG A 390 9.53 -35.24 -16.16
N HIS A 391 10.79 -35.68 -16.30
CA HIS A 391 11.37 -36.66 -15.38
C HIS A 391 11.34 -36.19 -13.92
N LYS A 392 11.87 -34.97 -13.66
CA LYS A 392 11.87 -34.37 -12.31
C LYS A 392 10.46 -34.04 -11.81
N ALA A 393 9.59 -33.53 -12.68
CA ALA A 393 8.21 -33.20 -12.35
C ALA A 393 7.38 -34.43 -11.95
N GLN A 394 7.57 -35.57 -12.64
CA GLN A 394 6.91 -36.82 -12.29
C GLN A 394 7.33 -37.33 -10.91
N TYR A 395 8.63 -37.29 -10.62
CA TYR A 395 9.14 -37.68 -9.32
C TYR A 395 8.60 -36.78 -8.21
N THR A 396 8.60 -35.47 -8.44
CA THR A 396 8.01 -34.48 -7.52
C THR A 396 6.54 -34.77 -7.22
N ALA A 397 5.73 -35.07 -8.23
CA ALA A 397 4.32 -35.41 -8.02
C ALA A 397 4.15 -36.70 -7.18
N ARG A 398 4.98 -37.72 -7.40
CA ARG A 398 4.98 -38.94 -6.58
C ARG A 398 5.35 -38.64 -5.12
N LEU A 399 6.36 -37.81 -4.90
CA LEU A 399 6.76 -37.39 -3.55
C LEU A 399 5.64 -36.64 -2.83
N ILE A 400 4.96 -35.72 -3.52
CA ILE A 400 3.81 -35.00 -2.96
C ILE A 400 2.70 -35.97 -2.55
N GLN A 401 2.42 -36.99 -3.36
CA GLN A 401 1.39 -37.99 -3.06
C GLN A 401 1.74 -38.87 -1.87
N SER A 402 3.00 -39.32 -1.78
CA SER A 402 3.46 -40.23 -0.73
C SER A 402 3.77 -39.53 0.61
N TYR A 403 4.23 -38.28 0.58
CA TYR A 403 4.78 -37.58 1.76
C TYR A 403 4.12 -36.22 2.04
N LYS A 404 2.87 -36.02 1.60
CA LYS A 404 2.14 -34.75 1.79
C LYS A 404 2.15 -34.23 3.24
N THR A 405 1.82 -35.08 4.20
CA THR A 405 1.68 -34.68 5.61
C THR A 405 3.03 -34.28 6.24
N PRO A 406 4.12 -35.07 6.08
CA PRO A 406 5.46 -34.66 6.49
C PRO A 406 5.91 -33.33 5.87
N ILE A 407 5.73 -33.15 4.55
CA ILE A 407 6.13 -31.93 3.84
C ILE A 407 5.41 -30.70 4.40
N VAL A 408 4.10 -30.80 4.67
CA VAL A 408 3.34 -29.71 5.28
C VAL A 408 3.85 -29.37 6.68
N ALA A 409 4.14 -30.39 7.50
CA ALA A 409 4.63 -30.18 8.86
C ALA A 409 6.01 -29.50 8.89
N GLU A 410 6.94 -29.91 8.02
CA GLU A 410 8.27 -29.31 7.92
C GLU A 410 8.22 -27.85 7.45
N LEU A 411 7.48 -27.57 6.37
CA LEU A 411 7.33 -26.21 5.86
C LEU A 411 6.62 -25.31 6.88
N GLN A 412 5.60 -25.81 7.56
CA GLN A 412 4.93 -25.07 8.63
C GLN A 412 5.90 -24.73 9.77
N ALA A 413 6.77 -25.67 10.18
CA ALA A 413 7.76 -25.43 11.23
C ALA A 413 8.81 -24.38 10.82
N SER A 414 9.33 -24.48 9.59
CA SER A 414 10.32 -23.51 9.08
C SER A 414 9.78 -22.08 9.03
N PHE A 415 8.52 -21.90 8.59
CA PHE A 415 7.87 -20.59 8.53
C PHE A 415 7.43 -20.07 9.91
N GLN A 416 7.16 -20.95 10.88
CA GLN A 416 6.90 -20.55 12.27
C GLN A 416 8.14 -20.02 12.97
N ALA A 417 9.30 -20.66 12.77
CA ALA A 417 10.58 -20.22 13.35
C ALA A 417 10.93 -18.77 12.94
N GLU A 418 10.51 -18.39 11.74
CA GLU A 418 10.73 -17.09 11.12
C GLU A 418 9.53 -16.11 11.31
N GLY A 419 8.55 -16.43 12.18
CA GLY A 419 7.50 -15.49 12.62
C GLY A 419 6.12 -15.57 11.93
N GLY A 420 5.84 -16.62 11.14
CA GLY A 420 4.57 -16.80 10.42
C GLY A 420 3.38 -17.35 11.24
N CYS A 421 2.15 -17.08 10.78
CA CYS A 421 0.94 -17.66 11.37
C CYS A 421 0.79 -19.15 10.99
N SER A 422 0.81 -20.02 12.01
CA SER A 422 0.78 -21.49 11.89
C SER A 422 -0.32 -22.06 11.00
N VAL A 423 -1.58 -21.65 11.22
CA VAL A 423 -2.76 -22.26 10.57
C VAL A 423 -2.87 -21.83 9.11
N LYS A 424 -2.72 -20.53 8.83
CA LYS A 424 -2.77 -19.99 7.47
C LYS A 424 -1.67 -20.59 6.59
N THR A 425 -0.47 -20.75 7.14
CA THR A 425 0.67 -21.31 6.41
C THR A 425 0.40 -22.75 5.98
N ALA A 426 -0.17 -23.60 6.84
CA ALA A 426 -0.45 -25.00 6.51
C ALA A 426 -1.46 -25.14 5.35
N ASP A 427 -2.51 -24.32 5.33
CA ASP A 427 -3.50 -24.32 4.25
C ASP A 427 -2.92 -23.79 2.93
N GLU A 428 -2.07 -22.77 2.99
CA GLU A 428 -1.32 -22.29 1.83
C GLU A 428 -0.38 -23.37 1.28
N VAL A 429 0.35 -24.10 2.14
CA VAL A 429 1.20 -25.23 1.68
C VAL A 429 0.36 -26.29 0.99
N ARG A 430 -0.76 -26.71 1.59
CA ARG A 430 -1.64 -27.74 0.98
C ARG A 430 -2.14 -27.31 -0.40
N ARG A 431 -2.48 -26.02 -0.57
CA ARG A 431 -2.89 -25.45 -1.86
C ARG A 431 -1.74 -25.40 -2.85
N ALA A 432 -0.55 -24.97 -2.42
CA ALA A 432 0.65 -24.95 -3.25
C ALA A 432 0.98 -26.34 -3.81
N LEU A 433 0.98 -27.37 -2.94
CA LEU A 433 1.21 -28.76 -3.34
C LEU A 433 0.16 -29.24 -4.36
N ALA A 434 -1.12 -28.96 -4.14
CA ALA A 434 -2.18 -29.31 -5.06
C ALA A 434 -2.06 -28.59 -6.42
N ASN A 435 -1.61 -27.33 -6.41
CA ASN A 435 -1.35 -26.55 -7.61
C ASN A 435 -0.17 -27.11 -8.40
N ILE A 436 0.91 -27.54 -7.72
CA ILE A 436 2.03 -28.24 -8.36
C ILE A 436 1.53 -29.50 -9.07
N GLU A 437 0.77 -30.36 -8.39
CA GLU A 437 0.22 -31.58 -9.02
C GLU A 437 -0.67 -31.29 -10.24
N LYS A 438 -1.47 -30.22 -10.18
CA LYS A 438 -2.25 -29.73 -11.35
C LYS A 438 -1.34 -29.30 -12.49
N MET A 439 -0.34 -28.47 -12.22
CA MET A 439 0.59 -27.94 -13.23
C MET A 439 1.49 -29.03 -13.83
N VAL A 440 1.93 -30.01 -13.03
CA VAL A 440 2.69 -31.17 -13.50
C VAL A 440 1.88 -31.93 -14.56
N ARG A 441 0.59 -32.20 -14.32
CA ARG A 441 -0.29 -32.84 -15.32
C ARG A 441 -0.37 -32.06 -16.64
N CYS A 442 -0.20 -30.74 -16.60
CA CYS A 442 -0.23 -29.90 -17.81
C CYS A 442 1.01 -30.11 -18.68
N ILE A 443 2.19 -30.33 -18.08
CA ILE A 443 3.48 -30.54 -18.79
C ILE A 443 3.49 -31.88 -19.56
N PHE A 444 2.70 -32.86 -19.14
CA PHE A 444 2.56 -34.15 -19.81
C PHE A 444 1.60 -34.15 -21.01
N ARG A 445 0.90 -33.04 -21.27
CA ARG A 445 0.05 -32.93 -22.47
C ARG A 445 0.92 -32.83 -23.73
N SER A 446 0.35 -33.24 -24.86
CA SER A 446 0.98 -33.09 -26.19
C SER A 446 1.18 -31.62 -26.57
N LYS A 447 0.30 -30.73 -26.09
CA LYS A 447 0.43 -29.28 -26.24
C LYS A 447 0.14 -28.59 -24.91
N ILE A 448 1.06 -27.74 -24.47
CA ILE A 448 0.91 -26.93 -23.26
C ILE A 448 0.13 -25.69 -23.64
N GLU A 449 -1.19 -25.72 -23.46
CA GLU A 449 -2.07 -24.61 -23.83
C GLU A 449 -2.37 -23.68 -22.65
N SER A 450 -2.59 -22.39 -22.94
CA SER A 450 -2.85 -21.37 -21.92
C SER A 450 -4.06 -21.69 -21.03
N HIS A 451 -5.02 -22.48 -21.51
CA HIS A 451 -6.20 -22.84 -20.73
C HIS A 451 -5.88 -23.76 -19.53
N CYS A 452 -4.71 -24.40 -19.54
CA CYS A 452 -4.29 -25.34 -18.50
C CYS A 452 -4.10 -24.69 -17.12
N LEU A 453 -3.96 -23.36 -17.07
CA LEU A 453 -3.79 -22.60 -15.83
C LEU A 453 -5.09 -21.94 -15.31
N HIS A 454 -6.21 -22.01 -16.05
CA HIS A 454 -7.46 -21.37 -15.62
C HIS A 454 -7.99 -21.91 -14.28
N ASP A 455 -7.78 -23.20 -14.00
CA ASP A 455 -8.24 -23.87 -12.77
C ASP A 455 -7.22 -23.81 -11.61
N VAL A 456 -6.13 -23.05 -11.80
CA VAL A 456 -5.05 -22.89 -10.82
C VAL A 456 -5.20 -21.53 -10.14
N VAL A 457 -5.69 -21.55 -8.90
CA VAL A 457 -5.72 -20.38 -8.01
C VAL A 457 -4.50 -20.46 -7.11
N LEU A 458 -3.57 -19.50 -7.27
CA LEU A 458 -2.30 -19.45 -6.54
C LEU A 458 -2.51 -19.51 -5.02
N SER A 459 -1.59 -20.18 -4.32
CA SER A 459 -1.74 -20.53 -2.90
C SER A 459 -1.94 -19.34 -1.95
N TRP A 460 -1.54 -18.12 -2.31
CA TRP A 460 -1.72 -16.92 -1.48
C TRP A 460 -2.94 -16.08 -1.86
N ILE A 461 -3.69 -16.46 -2.90
CA ILE A 461 -4.92 -15.79 -3.31
C ILE A 461 -6.08 -16.49 -2.61
N GLU A 462 -6.91 -15.73 -1.90
CA GLU A 462 -8.12 -16.27 -1.29
C GLU A 462 -9.13 -16.61 -2.40
N PRO A 463 -9.66 -17.84 -2.44
CA PRO A 463 -10.70 -18.19 -3.40
C PRO A 463 -11.96 -17.39 -3.05
N SER A 464 -12.47 -16.62 -4.01
CA SER A 464 -13.77 -15.96 -3.87
C SER A 464 -14.84 -16.99 -3.51
N PRO A 465 -15.76 -16.71 -2.57
CA PRO A 465 -16.85 -17.63 -2.28
C PRO A 465 -17.63 -17.91 -3.58
N PRO A 466 -18.05 -19.15 -3.84
CA PRO A 466 -18.83 -19.45 -5.03
C PRO A 466 -20.08 -18.56 -5.03
N LYS A 467 -20.28 -17.80 -6.11
CA LYS A 467 -21.53 -17.07 -6.33
C LYS A 467 -22.65 -18.11 -6.22
N ALA A 468 -23.55 -17.92 -5.25
CA ALA A 468 -24.73 -18.75 -5.12
C ALA A 468 -25.43 -18.81 -6.48
N PRO A 469 -25.87 -20.00 -6.94
CA PRO A 469 -26.57 -20.11 -8.21
C PRO A 469 -27.76 -19.16 -8.16
N ALA A 470 -27.88 -18.34 -9.21
CA ALA A 470 -28.97 -17.40 -9.36
C ALA A 470 -30.29 -18.15 -9.14
N THR A 471 -30.98 -17.86 -8.04
CA THR A 471 -32.36 -18.27 -7.83
C THR A 471 -33.16 -17.65 -8.97
N SER A 472 -33.59 -18.48 -9.89
CA SER A 472 -34.58 -18.12 -10.90
C SER A 472 -35.77 -17.48 -10.22
N SER A 473 -36.05 -16.22 -10.55
CA SER A 473 -37.26 -15.52 -10.18
C SER A 473 -38.49 -16.28 -10.73
N PRO A 474 -39.60 -16.38 -9.97
CA PRO A 474 -40.80 -17.04 -10.44
C PRO A 474 -41.66 -16.09 -11.26
N THR A 475 -41.97 -16.44 -12.51
CA THR A 475 -43.03 -15.81 -13.30
C THR A 475 -44.39 -16.41 -12.93
N ALA A 476 -45.41 -15.56 -12.91
CA ALA A 476 -46.71 -15.76 -12.26
C ALA A 476 -47.81 -16.41 -13.12
N LEU A 477 -48.88 -16.86 -12.42
CA LEU A 477 -50.29 -17.13 -12.83
C LEU A 477 -50.55 -18.51 -13.49
N THR A 478 -51.60 -19.31 -13.21
CA THR A 478 -52.87 -19.17 -12.47
C THR A 478 -53.58 -20.53 -12.30
N ALA A 479 -54.50 -20.60 -11.32
CA ALA A 479 -55.77 -21.37 -11.27
C ALA A 479 -55.82 -22.90 -10.97
N GLY A 480 -56.16 -23.21 -9.70
CA GLY A 480 -57.39 -23.94 -9.33
C GLY A 480 -57.49 -25.47 -9.48
N ALA A 481 -57.52 -26.22 -8.35
CA ALA A 481 -58.57 -27.21 -8.01
C ALA A 481 -58.27 -28.05 -6.74
N LYS A 482 -59.22 -27.99 -5.78
CA LYS A 482 -59.77 -29.00 -4.85
C LYS A 482 -58.91 -30.19 -4.33
N ARG A 483 -58.79 -30.21 -2.98
CA ARG A 483 -59.07 -31.28 -2.00
C ARG A 483 -58.66 -32.74 -2.30
N ARG A 484 -57.88 -33.32 -1.37
CA ARG A 484 -58.26 -34.59 -0.70
C ARG A 484 -57.54 -34.78 0.65
N THR A 485 -58.32 -35.24 1.62
CA THR A 485 -57.97 -35.59 3.00
C THR A 485 -57.69 -37.08 3.17
N SER A 486 -56.87 -37.37 4.18
CA SER A 486 -56.82 -38.53 5.09
C SER A 486 -56.41 -39.93 4.57
N GLN A 487 -55.37 -40.49 5.18
CA GLN A 487 -55.53 -41.71 6.01
C GLN A 487 -54.42 -41.85 7.06
N GLN A 488 -54.87 -42.08 8.31
CA GLN A 488 -54.14 -42.45 9.51
C GLN A 488 -54.00 -43.98 9.62
N GLN A 489 -52.95 -44.43 10.33
CA GLN A 489 -52.90 -45.52 11.33
C GLN A 489 -51.50 -45.37 11.99
N GLY A 490 -51.29 -45.07 13.29
CA GLY A 490 -51.80 -45.69 14.54
C GLY A 490 -50.88 -46.88 14.87
N THR A 491 -50.19 -47.07 16.02
CA THR A 491 -50.25 -46.63 17.43
C THR A 491 -48.87 -46.99 18.06
N SER A 492 -48.35 -46.41 19.16
CA SER A 492 -48.79 -46.61 20.56
C SER A 492 -48.12 -45.63 21.56
N GLN A 493 -48.83 -45.39 22.66
CA GLN A 493 -48.59 -44.48 23.80
C GLN A 493 -47.61 -45.09 24.85
N THR A 494 -47.13 -44.48 25.95
CA THR A 494 -47.79 -43.64 26.99
C THR A 494 -46.79 -42.97 27.98
N TRP A 495 -47.19 -41.78 28.48
CA TRP A 495 -47.13 -41.22 29.87
C TRP A 495 -45.80 -40.75 30.51
N SER A 496 -45.71 -39.67 31.31
CA SER A 496 -46.66 -38.61 31.73
C SER A 496 -45.99 -37.44 32.50
N LYS A 497 -46.49 -36.21 32.24
CA LYS A 497 -46.89 -35.08 33.14
C LYS A 497 -46.02 -34.59 34.34
N ARG A 498 -45.77 -33.26 34.34
CA ARG A 498 -46.32 -32.20 35.25
C ARG A 498 -45.76 -30.84 34.75
N GLY A 499 -46.55 -29.84 34.33
CA GLY A 499 -47.47 -28.95 35.08
C GLY A 499 -46.68 -27.71 35.55
N ARG A 500 -47.05 -26.42 35.40
CA ARG A 500 -48.29 -25.69 35.08
C ARG A 500 -47.91 -24.20 34.81
N PHE A 501 -48.66 -23.54 33.90
CA PHE A 501 -49.23 -22.17 33.97
C PHE A 501 -48.27 -20.95 34.03
N GLN A 502 -48.19 -20.11 32.98
CA GLN A 502 -49.12 -19.06 32.49
C GLN A 502 -48.74 -17.64 32.97
N HIS A 503 -48.39 -16.80 31.98
CA HIS A 503 -48.87 -15.42 31.75
C HIS A 503 -48.60 -14.33 32.82
N LEU A 504 -48.51 -13.01 32.59
CA LEU A 504 -48.75 -12.09 31.48
C LEU A 504 -48.12 -10.74 31.93
N TYR A 505 -47.49 -10.01 31.00
CA TYR A 505 -47.50 -8.53 30.82
C TYR A 505 -47.19 -7.49 31.92
N ARG A 506 -46.49 -6.44 31.44
CA ARG A 506 -46.40 -5.02 31.88
C ARG A 506 -45.74 -4.79 33.25
N GLY A 507 -44.84 -3.83 33.46
CA GLY A 507 -44.56 -2.57 32.75
C GLY A 507 -44.49 -1.46 33.80
N ASN A 508 -43.40 -0.69 33.77
CA ASN A 508 -43.19 0.63 34.40
C ASN A 508 -43.13 0.76 35.94
N ARG A 509 -41.96 1.19 36.47
CA ARG A 509 -41.61 2.58 36.89
C ARG A 509 -40.56 2.60 38.02
N ARG A 510 -39.58 3.49 37.84
CA ARG A 510 -38.88 4.35 38.82
C ARG A 510 -38.64 3.80 40.24
N ASN A 511 -37.36 3.64 40.60
CA ASN A 511 -36.62 4.66 41.35
C ASN A 511 -35.14 4.61 40.94
#